data_AF-A0A7J4EUW6-F1
#
_entry.id   AF-A0A7J4EUW6-F1
#
_cell.length_a   1.000
_cell.length_b   1.000
_cell.length_c   1.000
_cell.angle_alpha   90.00
_cell.angle_beta   90.00
_cell.angle_gamma   90.00
#
_symmetry.space_group_name_H-M   'P 1'
#
loop_
_entity.id
_entity.type
_entity.pdbx_description
1 polymer ?
#
loop_
_entity_poly.entity_id
_entity_poly.type
_entity_poly.pdbx_seq_one_letter_code
_entity_poly.pdbx_strand_id
1 'polypeptide(L)'
;FVKVANGYGIKAQRVTDPSDIKEVLKEALLSDEPYLIDFVIDPSEGLPMVPPGEKLKNIIEPVKAYPKEKIPSFQEIKKKLLGDSRERSVSKDIPQDFTSPVEREMY
;
A
#
# COMPACT_ATOMS: atom_id res chain seq x y z
N PHE A 1 8.38 -20.38 6.73
CA PHE A 1 9.10 -21.40 7.49
C PHE A 1 8.41 -21.82 8.80
N VAL A 2 7.58 -20.96 9.39
CA VAL A 2 6.82 -21.24 10.64
C VAL A 2 6.14 -22.62 10.69
N LYS A 3 5.35 -22.98 9.66
CA LYS A 3 4.65 -24.29 9.64
C LYS A 3 5.60 -25.50 9.69
N VAL A 4 6.78 -25.38 9.09
CA VAL A 4 7.79 -26.44 9.09
C VAL A 4 8.36 -26.58 10.51
N ALA A 5 8.76 -25.47 11.14
CA ALA A 5 9.27 -25.47 12.51
C ALA A 5 8.24 -26.04 13.52
N ASN A 6 6.97 -25.65 13.41
CA ASN A 6 5.92 -26.19 14.26
C ASN A 6 5.76 -27.72 14.11
N GLY A 7 5.99 -28.27 12.91
CA GLY A 7 5.98 -29.72 12.68
C GLY A 7 7.13 -30.47 13.39
N TYR A 8 8.22 -29.79 13.70
CA TYR A 8 9.34 -30.31 14.50
C TYR A 8 9.22 -29.97 15.99
N GLY A 9 8.11 -29.36 16.43
CA GLY A 9 7.95 -28.92 17.82
C GLY A 9 8.80 -27.70 18.20
N ILE A 10 9.31 -26.96 17.20
CA ILE A 10 10.10 -25.74 17.40
C ILE A 10 9.17 -24.54 17.38
N LYS A 11 9.24 -23.68 18.41
CA LYS A 11 8.47 -22.45 18.45
C LYS A 11 8.94 -21.50 17.35
N ALA A 12 8.01 -20.90 16.62
CA ALA A 12 8.36 -20.05 15.49
C ALA A 12 7.42 -18.87 15.29
N GLN A 13 7.99 -17.73 14.89
CA GLN A 13 7.25 -16.50 14.59
C GLN A 13 7.72 -15.89 13.28
N ARG A 14 6.77 -15.36 12.49
CA ARG A 14 7.07 -14.59 11.28
C ARG A 14 6.97 -13.10 11.60
N VAL A 15 7.96 -12.34 11.15
CA VAL A 15 8.05 -10.89 11.34
C VAL A 15 8.00 -10.22 9.98
N THR A 16 7.02 -9.33 9.80
CA THR A 16 6.85 -8.52 8.58
C THR A 16 7.29 -7.08 8.78
N ASP A 17 7.14 -6.57 10.01
CA ASP A 17 7.35 -5.17 10.32
C ASP A 17 8.67 -4.99 11.10
N PRO A 18 9.55 -4.06 10.68
CA PRO A 18 10.83 -3.83 11.35
C PRO A 18 10.71 -3.41 12.83
N SER A 19 9.57 -2.80 13.20
CA SER A 19 9.30 -2.34 14.57
C SER A 19 9.21 -3.50 15.57
N ASP A 20 8.75 -4.68 15.12
CA ASP A 20 8.50 -5.83 16.00
C ASP A 20 9.78 -6.60 16.31
N ILE A 21 10.86 -6.36 15.57
CA ILE A 21 12.12 -7.12 15.66
C ILE A 21 12.65 -7.15 17.10
N LYS A 22 12.63 -6.01 17.79
CA LYS A 22 13.20 -5.90 19.14
C LYS A 22 12.43 -6.73 20.17
N GLU A 23 11.11 -6.76 20.05
CA GLU A 23 10.25 -7.51 20.97
C GLU A 23 10.36 -9.01 20.70
N VAL A 24 10.29 -9.42 19.43
CA VAL A 24 10.39 -10.83 19.03
C VAL A 24 11.77 -11.41 19.35
N LEU A 25 12.84 -10.65 19.13
CA LEU A 25 14.19 -11.09 19.48
C LEU A 25 14.34 -11.24 21.00
N LYS A 26 13.77 -10.33 21.78
CA LYS A 26 13.78 -10.43 23.24
C LYS A 26 13.02 -11.68 23.72
N GLU A 27 11.85 -11.94 23.16
CA GLU A 27 11.08 -13.16 23.46
C GLU A 27 11.86 -14.42 23.13
N ALA A 28 12.46 -14.48 21.94
CA ALA A 28 13.24 -15.63 21.49
C ALA A 28 14.49 -15.87 22.34
N LEU A 29 15.17 -14.81 22.80
CA LEU A 29 16.36 -14.93 23.65
C LEU A 29 16.05 -15.32 25.10
N LEU A 30 14.86 -14.95 25.60
CA LEU A 30 14.39 -15.34 26.94
C LEU A 30 13.69 -16.71 26.94
N SER A 31 13.49 -17.30 25.76
CA SER A 31 12.94 -18.64 25.60
C SER A 31 14.00 -19.67 25.95
N ASP A 32 13.70 -20.57 26.89
CA ASP A 32 14.54 -21.74 27.20
C ASP A 32 14.38 -22.88 26.17
N GLU A 33 13.72 -22.62 25.05
CA GLU A 33 13.42 -23.56 23.97
C GLU A 33 13.94 -23.07 22.61
N PRO A 34 14.23 -23.97 21.65
CA PRO A 34 14.58 -23.61 20.28
C PRO A 34 13.51 -22.72 19.64
N TYR A 35 13.96 -21.61 19.05
CA TYR A 35 13.08 -20.60 18.46
C TYR A 35 13.51 -20.28 17.03
N LEU A 36 12.57 -20.30 16.08
CA LEU A 36 12.77 -19.88 14.69
C LEU A 36 12.07 -18.54 14.41
N ILE A 37 12.83 -17.53 14.02
CA ILE A 37 12.28 -16.25 13.55
C ILE A 37 12.39 -16.19 12.01
N ASP A 38 11.26 -15.99 11.34
CA ASP A 38 11.13 -15.90 9.89
C ASP A 38 10.91 -14.44 9.48
N PHE A 39 11.98 -13.73 9.11
CA PHE A 39 11.91 -12.33 8.66
C PHE A 39 11.50 -12.23 7.19
N VAL A 40 10.46 -11.46 6.92
CA VAL A 40 10.06 -11.09 5.55
C VAL A 40 10.80 -9.82 5.16
N ILE A 41 11.65 -9.93 4.13
CA ILE A 41 12.39 -8.79 3.56
C ILE A 41 11.90 -8.52 2.14
N ASP A 42 11.93 -7.26 1.72
CA ASP A 42 11.71 -6.92 0.32
C ASP A 42 12.95 -7.36 -0.50
N PRO A 43 12.80 -8.20 -1.54
CA PRO A 43 13.91 -8.58 -2.40
C PRO A 43 14.56 -7.39 -3.13
N SER A 44 13.88 -6.24 -3.24
CA SER A 44 14.43 -5.01 -3.82
C SER A 44 15.54 -4.38 -2.96
N GLU A 45 15.57 -4.68 -1.66
CA GLU A 45 16.59 -4.24 -0.68
C GLU A 45 17.87 -5.10 -0.73
N GLY A 46 18.06 -5.89 -1.78
CA GLY A 46 19.26 -6.70 -1.97
C GLY A 46 20.54 -5.84 -1.97
N LEU A 47 21.61 -6.34 -1.37
CA LEU A 47 22.88 -5.60 -1.36
C LEU A 47 23.52 -5.58 -2.75
N PRO A 48 24.16 -4.47 -3.15
CA PRO A 48 24.95 -4.42 -4.36
C PRO A 48 26.11 -5.43 -4.30
N MET A 49 26.32 -6.17 -5.38
CA MET A 49 27.38 -7.18 -5.46
C MET A 49 28.48 -6.72 -6.43
N VAL A 50 29.74 -7.03 -6.11
CA VAL A 50 30.86 -6.93 -7.06
C VAL A 50 31.20 -8.33 -7.58
N PRO A 51 31.30 -8.56 -8.89
CA PRO A 51 31.68 -9.85 -9.44
C PRO A 51 33.04 -10.34 -8.93
N PRO A 52 33.25 -11.66 -8.79
CA PRO A 52 34.53 -12.20 -8.36
C PRO A 52 35.66 -11.77 -9.31
N GLY A 53 36.74 -11.21 -8.76
CA GLY A 53 37.90 -10.75 -9.53
C GLY A 53 37.75 -9.37 -10.18
N GLU A 54 36.62 -8.68 -10.02
CA GLU A 54 36.42 -7.34 -10.56
C GLU A 54 36.68 -6.23 -9.54
N LYS A 55 36.83 -5.01 -10.06
CA LYS A 55 37.08 -3.80 -9.26
C LYS A 55 35.77 -3.25 -8.72
N LEU A 56 35.82 -2.54 -7.58
CA LEU A 56 34.69 -1.84 -6.94
C LEU A 56 33.89 -0.89 -7.86
N LYS A 57 34.46 -0.50 -9.00
CA LYS A 57 33.76 0.31 -10.01
C LYS A 57 32.67 -0.46 -10.77
N ASN A 58 32.67 -1.79 -10.72
CA ASN A 58 31.72 -2.66 -11.43
C ASN A 58 30.74 -3.28 -10.44
N ILE A 59 30.00 -2.43 -9.74
CA ILE A 59 28.93 -2.85 -8.83
C ILE A 59 27.68 -3.20 -9.64
N ILE A 60 27.09 -4.36 -9.35
CA ILE A 60 25.79 -4.79 -9.85
C ILE A 60 24.75 -4.41 -8.80
N GLU A 61 23.79 -3.55 -9.17
CA GLU A 61 22.67 -3.19 -8.31
C GLU A 61 21.56 -4.26 -8.33
N PRO A 62 20.81 -4.44 -7.23
CA PRO A 62 19.59 -5.23 -7.24
C PRO A 62 18.56 -4.65 -8.22
N VAL A 63 17.72 -5.51 -8.80
CA VAL A 63 16.63 -5.08 -9.68
C VAL A 63 15.57 -4.35 -8.84
N LYS A 64 15.57 -3.01 -8.89
CA LYS A 64 14.56 -2.18 -8.23
C LYS A 64 13.28 -2.15 -9.09
N ALA A 65 12.26 -2.89 -8.69
CA ALA A 65 10.94 -2.83 -9.31
C ALA A 65 10.17 -1.62 -8.78
N TYR A 66 10.38 -0.44 -9.37
CA TYR A 66 9.50 0.70 -9.09
C TYR A 66 8.09 0.35 -9.59
N PRO A 67 7.04 0.56 -8.77
CA PRO A 67 5.68 0.38 -9.26
C PRO A 67 5.50 1.29 -10.47
N LYS A 68 5.23 0.71 -11.64
CA LYS A 68 4.87 1.45 -12.85
C LYS A 68 3.45 2.00 -12.72
N GLU A 69 3.18 2.73 -11.64
CA GLU A 69 2.01 3.59 -11.64
C GLU A 69 2.28 4.62 -12.74
N LYS A 70 1.42 4.62 -13.77
CA LYS A 70 1.42 5.71 -14.75
C LYS A 70 1.16 6.97 -13.95
N ILE A 71 2.22 7.72 -13.61
CA ILE A 71 2.09 9.06 -13.05
C ILE A 71 1.25 9.80 -14.10
N PRO A 72 -0.04 10.09 -13.84
CA PRO A 72 -0.84 10.76 -14.83
C PRO A 72 -0.13 12.07 -15.11
N SER A 73 0.11 12.36 -16.39
CA SER A 73 0.79 13.60 -16.74
C SER A 73 0.03 14.75 -16.09
N PHE A 74 0.71 15.83 -15.73
CA PHE A 74 0.05 17.00 -15.14
C PHE A 74 -1.17 17.45 -15.98
N GLN A 75 -1.13 17.23 -17.30
CA GLN A 75 -2.23 17.49 -18.23
C GLN A 75 -3.42 16.51 -18.05
N GLU A 76 -3.19 15.23 -17.76
CA GLU A 76 -4.26 14.26 -17.43
C GLU A 76 -4.89 14.54 -16.07
N ILE A 77 -4.08 14.90 -15.07
CA ILE A 77 -4.56 15.34 -13.75
C ILE A 77 -5.43 16.59 -13.93
N LYS A 78 -4.94 17.58 -14.67
CA LYS A 78 -5.67 18.82 -14.97
C LYS A 78 -6.94 18.55 -15.77
N LYS A 79 -6.91 17.65 -16.75
CA LYS A 79 -8.08 17.27 -17.55
C LYS A 79 -9.15 16.52 -16.74
N LYS A 80 -8.74 15.68 -15.78
CA LYS A 80 -9.64 15.00 -14.83
C LYS A 80 -10.24 15.96 -13.81
N LEU A 81 -9.43 16.87 -13.25
CA LEU A 81 -9.87 17.81 -12.22
C LEU A 81 -10.66 19.01 -12.78
N LEU A 82 -10.35 19.43 -14.01
CA LEU A 82 -10.93 20.60 -14.68
C LEU A 82 -11.96 20.21 -15.74
N GLY A 83 -12.58 19.03 -15.59
CA GLY A 83 -13.54 18.43 -16.53
C GLY A 83 -14.61 19.42 -17.03
N ASP A 84 -14.59 19.61 -18.34
CA ASP A 84 -15.57 20.19 -19.27
C ASP A 84 -16.64 21.16 -18.71
N SER A 85 -16.29 22.45 -18.63
CA SER A 85 -17.23 23.54 -18.34
C SER A 85 -18.11 23.96 -19.54
N ARG A 86 -18.36 23.09 -20.54
CA ARG A 86 -19.11 23.45 -21.76
C ARG A 86 -20.48 22.79 -21.94
N GLU A 87 -21.03 22.16 -20.92
CA GLU A 87 -22.46 21.80 -20.88
C GLU A 87 -23.11 22.24 -19.55
N ARG A 88 -23.14 23.56 -19.30
CA ARG A 88 -24.07 24.17 -18.32
C ARG A 88 -24.72 25.42 -18.90
N SER A 89 -25.37 25.22 -20.04
CA SER A 89 -26.50 25.99 -20.55
C SER A 89 -27.08 25.08 -21.62
N VAL A 90 -28.19 24.38 -21.39
CA VAL A 90 -29.55 24.90 -21.50
C VAL A 90 -30.51 23.90 -20.83
N SER A 91 -31.33 24.38 -19.90
CA SER A 91 -32.76 24.05 -19.82
C SER A 91 -33.44 25.01 -18.84
N LYS A 92 -34.21 25.96 -19.42
CA LYS A 92 -35.32 26.61 -18.73
C LYS A 92 -36.33 25.51 -18.43
N ASP A 93 -36.47 25.10 -17.17
CA ASP A 93 -37.68 24.42 -16.71
C ASP A 93 -37.98 24.87 -15.28
N ILE A 94 -39.18 25.42 -15.13
CA ILE A 94 -39.76 26.04 -13.94
C ILE A 94 -40.04 24.95 -12.90
N PRO A 95 -39.67 25.10 -11.62
CA PRO A 95 -40.16 24.21 -10.58
C PRO A 95 -41.63 24.55 -10.27
N GLN A 96 -42.56 23.86 -10.94
CA GLN A 96 -43.89 23.60 -10.39
C GLN A 96 -43.74 22.35 -9.54
N ASP A 97 -43.78 22.49 -8.22
CA ASP A 97 -44.25 21.47 -7.26
C ASP A 97 -43.95 21.92 -5.81
N PHE A 98 -44.70 22.92 -5.36
CA PHE A 98 -45.01 23.10 -3.93
C PHE A 98 -46.51 23.37 -3.79
N THR A 99 -47.33 22.42 -4.23
CA THR A 99 -48.74 22.41 -3.86
C THR A 99 -49.20 20.98 -3.63
N SER A 100 -49.25 20.59 -2.36
CA SER A 100 -50.25 19.64 -1.86
C SER A 100 -50.81 20.19 -0.53
N PRO A 101 -52.07 19.89 -0.23
CA PRO A 101 -53.01 20.89 0.30
C PRO A 101 -53.24 20.70 1.80
N VAL A 102 -53.10 21.78 2.58
CA VAL A 102 -53.52 21.77 3.99
C VAL A 102 -54.21 23.10 4.32
N GLU A 103 -55.54 22.99 4.29
CA GLU A 103 -56.52 23.62 5.19
C GLU A 103 -56.75 25.14 5.22
N ARG A 104 -57.99 25.46 4.83
CA ARG A 104 -59.02 26.21 5.57
C ARG A 104 -59.07 27.74 5.46
N GLU A 105 -60.29 28.13 5.10
CA GLU A 105 -61.02 29.34 5.52
C GLU A 105 -60.53 30.67 4.96
N MET A 106 -61.27 31.21 4.00
CA MET A 106 -62.26 32.27 4.26
C MET A 106 -62.82 32.79 2.92
N TYR A 107 -64.14 32.63 2.77
CA TYR A 107 -65.05 33.15 1.72
C TYR A 107 -65.04 32.49 0.33
#